data_AF-A0A258RYG6-F1
#
_entry.id   AF-A0A258RYG6-F1
#
_cell.length_a   1.000
_cell.length_b   1.000
_cell.length_c   1.000
_cell.angle_alpha   90.00
_cell.angle_beta   90.00
_cell.angle_gamma   90.00
#
_symmetry.space_group_name_H-M   'P 1'
#
loop_
_entity.id
_entity.type
_entity.pdbx_description
1 polymer ?
#
loop_
_entity_poly.entity_id
_entity_poly.type
_entity_poly.pdbx_seq_one_letter_code
_entity_poly.pdbx_strand_id
1 'polypeptide(L)'
;MSASAQEQKDSGNKGAGREQPALISAFPHLLTITTRWADMDVYGHVNNVVFYSYFDTVVNEYLISKGALDFENSPVIGLVVETRCAYFASLSYP
;
A
#
# COMPACT_ATOMS: atom_id res chain seq x y z
N MET A 1 24.30 -49.50 26.55
CA MET A 1 23.40 -48.36 26.81
C MET A 1 23.24 -47.59 25.50
N SER A 2 22.24 -47.97 24.69
CA SER A 2 21.91 -47.30 23.44
C SER A 2 21.01 -46.10 23.74
N ALA A 3 21.52 -44.88 23.57
CA ALA A 3 20.72 -43.68 23.72
C ALA A 3 19.81 -43.52 22.49
N SER A 4 18.51 -43.70 22.71
CA SER A 4 17.47 -43.44 21.72
C SER A 4 17.39 -41.95 21.42
N ALA A 5 17.61 -41.56 20.16
CA ALA A 5 17.31 -40.22 19.69
C ALA A 5 15.77 -40.08 19.63
N GLN A 6 15.20 -39.27 20.52
CA GLN A 6 13.80 -38.87 20.40
C GLN A 6 13.68 -37.81 19.31
N GLU A 7 12.95 -38.16 18.25
CA GLU A 7 12.49 -37.28 17.18
C GLU A 7 11.64 -36.14 17.78
N GLN A 8 12.21 -34.93 17.83
CA GLN A 8 11.43 -33.73 18.05
C GLN A 8 10.62 -33.44 16.78
N LYS A 9 9.36 -33.84 16.80
CA LYS A 9 8.37 -33.51 15.79
C LYS A 9 8.13 -32.00 15.85
N ASP A 10 8.80 -31.26 14.98
CA ASP A 10 8.57 -29.82 14.79
C ASP A 10 7.12 -29.65 14.36
N SER A 11 6.27 -29.26 15.31
CA SER A 11 4.88 -28.87 15.06
C SER A 11 4.91 -27.52 14.38
N GLY A 12 5.27 -27.53 13.09
CA GLY A 12 5.27 -26.36 12.23
C GLY A 12 3.89 -25.71 12.24
N ASN A 13 3.84 -24.53 12.84
CA ASN A 13 2.71 -23.61 12.72
C ASN A 13 2.49 -23.37 11.22
N LYS A 14 1.37 -23.90 10.67
CA LYS A 14 0.97 -23.66 9.28
C LYS A 14 0.64 -22.16 9.17
N GLY A 15 1.65 -21.38 8.80
CA GLY A 15 1.55 -19.93 8.68
C GLY A 15 0.37 -19.55 7.79
N ALA A 16 -0.42 -18.58 8.24
CA ALA A 16 -1.48 -17.97 7.45
C ALA A 16 -0.90 -17.54 6.09
N GLY A 17 -1.60 -17.88 5.00
CA GLY A 17 -1.15 -17.58 3.65
C GLY A 17 -0.92 -16.08 3.44
N ARG A 18 -0.05 -15.73 2.47
CA ARG A 18 0.22 -14.33 2.10
C ARG A 18 -1.08 -13.63 1.71
N GLU A 19 -1.28 -12.42 2.24
CA GLU A 19 -2.37 -11.51 1.86
C GLU A 19 -2.42 -11.34 0.33
N GLN A 20 -3.63 -11.27 -0.22
CA GLN A 20 -3.87 -11.15 -1.66
C GLN A 20 -4.42 -9.76 -1.98
N PRO A 21 -4.08 -9.18 -3.16
CA PRO A 21 -4.61 -7.88 -3.55
C PRO A 21 -6.12 -7.95 -3.81
N ALA A 22 -6.83 -6.87 -3.47
CA ALA A 22 -8.22 -6.68 -3.87
C ALA A 22 -8.32 -6.48 -5.40
N LEU A 23 -9.46 -6.85 -5.99
CA LEU A 23 -9.76 -6.57 -7.40
C LEU A 23 -10.11 -5.10 -7.60
N ILE A 24 -9.77 -4.54 -8.77
CA ILE A 24 -10.08 -3.14 -9.12
C ILE A 24 -11.58 -2.85 -9.02
N SER A 25 -12.44 -3.81 -9.37
CA SER A 25 -13.90 -3.69 -9.29
C SER A 25 -14.45 -3.50 -7.87
N ALA A 26 -13.64 -3.68 -6.83
CA ALA A 26 -14.02 -3.42 -5.45
C ALA A 26 -13.96 -1.92 -5.09
N PHE A 27 -13.36 -1.06 -5.93
CA PHE A 27 -13.16 0.35 -5.65
C PHE A 27 -14.14 1.21 -6.46
N PRO A 28 -14.93 2.10 -5.82
CA PRO A 28 -15.96 2.90 -6.51
C PRO A 28 -15.41 4.12 -7.24
N HIS A 29 -14.16 4.49 -7.00
CA HIS A 29 -13.50 5.65 -7.59
C HIS A 29 -12.09 5.27 -8.03
N LEU A 30 -11.70 5.72 -9.23
CA LEU A 30 -10.42 5.46 -9.84
C LEU A 30 -9.87 6.79 -10.38
N LEU A 31 -8.60 7.07 -10.09
CA LEU A 31 -7.87 8.23 -10.61
C LEU A 31 -6.62 7.73 -11.34
N THR A 32 -6.39 8.22 -12.56
CA THR A 32 -5.14 7.93 -13.28
C THR A 32 -4.06 8.89 -12.81
N ILE A 33 -2.94 8.36 -12.35
CA ILE A 33 -1.76 9.12 -11.93
C ILE A 33 -0.60 8.76 -12.85
N THR A 34 -0.01 9.76 -13.49
CA THR A 34 1.17 9.57 -14.35
C THR A 34 2.42 9.43 -13.50
N THR A 35 3.10 8.29 -13.61
CA THR A 35 4.41 8.07 -12.98
C THR A 35 5.46 9.03 -13.52
N ARG A 36 6.44 9.37 -12.69
CA ARG A 36 7.59 10.22 -13.04
C ARG A 36 8.87 9.38 -13.01
N TRP A 37 9.87 9.78 -13.80
CA TRP A 37 11.20 9.15 -13.72
C TRP A 37 11.76 9.17 -12.29
N ALA A 38 11.54 10.28 -11.57
CA ALA A 38 12.00 10.48 -10.19
C ALA A 38 11.28 9.61 -9.14
N ASP A 39 10.21 8.91 -9.52
CA ASP A 39 9.48 8.02 -8.60
C ASP A 39 10.27 6.71 -8.36
N MET A 40 11.19 6.36 -9.25
CA MET A 40 12.00 5.16 -9.13
C MET A 40 13.19 5.36 -8.18
N ASP A 41 13.50 4.32 -7.40
CA ASP A 41 14.75 4.26 -6.65
C ASP A 41 15.88 3.55 -7.43
N VAL A 42 17.01 3.37 -6.76
CA VAL A 42 18.22 2.75 -7.34
C VAL A 42 18.02 1.31 -7.80
N TYR A 43 16.94 0.64 -7.36
CA TYR A 43 16.60 -0.72 -7.78
C TYR A 43 15.72 -0.77 -9.03
N GLY A 44 15.39 0.38 -9.63
CA GLY A 44 14.66 0.44 -10.90
C GLY A 44 13.14 0.24 -10.79
N HIS A 45 12.59 0.36 -9.58
CA HIS A 45 11.17 0.32 -9.32
C HIS A 45 10.74 1.58 -8.59
N VAL A 46 9.45 1.93 -8.69
CA VAL A 46 8.83 2.98 -7.89
C VAL A 46 9.11 2.70 -6.42
N ASN A 47 9.71 3.68 -5.75
CA ASN A 47 10.05 3.56 -4.35
C ASN A 47 8.79 3.40 -3.49
N ASN A 48 8.88 2.58 -2.45
CA ASN A 48 7.75 2.31 -1.56
C ASN A 48 7.14 3.60 -0.95
N VAL A 49 7.94 4.63 -0.67
CA VAL A 49 7.45 5.90 -0.10
C VAL A 49 6.58 6.67 -1.09
N VAL A 50 6.82 6.52 -2.39
CA VAL A 50 6.09 7.27 -3.42
C VAL A 50 4.62 6.86 -3.47
N PHE A 51 4.28 5.62 -3.14
CA PHE A 51 2.88 5.17 -3.10
C PHE A 51 2.02 5.98 -2.14
N TYR A 52 2.58 6.50 -1.04
CA TYR A 52 1.84 7.36 -0.11
C TYR A 52 1.45 8.70 -0.76
N SER A 53 2.29 9.24 -1.63
CA SER A 53 1.94 10.45 -2.40
C SER A 53 0.81 10.19 -3.40
N TYR A 54 0.72 8.98 -3.94
CA TYR A 54 -0.40 8.57 -4.80
C TYR A 54 -1.70 8.47 -4.00
N PHE A 55 -1.65 7.94 -2.77
CA PHE A 55 -2.80 7.90 -1.87
C PHE A 55 -3.27 9.31 -1.51
N ASP A 56 -2.36 10.20 -1.12
CA ASP A 56 -2.70 11.60 -0.85
C ASP A 56 -3.33 12.27 -2.07
N THR A 57 -2.80 12.00 -3.28
CA THR A 57 -3.33 12.58 -4.52
C THR A 57 -4.76 12.11 -4.79
N VAL A 58 -5.03 10.79 -4.77
CA VAL A 58 -6.38 10.28 -5.08
C VAL A 58 -7.41 10.65 -4.03
N VAL A 59 -7.04 10.64 -2.75
CA VAL A 59 -7.97 11.00 -1.67
C VAL A 59 -8.32 12.49 -1.73
N ASN A 60 -7.31 13.37 -1.85
CA ASN A 60 -7.58 14.81 -1.85
C ASN A 60 -8.26 15.27 -3.14
N GLU A 61 -7.89 14.72 -4.31
CA GLU A 61 -8.59 15.02 -5.56
C GLU A 61 -10.08 14.63 -5.46
N TYR A 62 -10.37 13.45 -4.92
CA TYR A 62 -11.75 13.01 -4.73
C TYR A 62 -12.52 13.93 -3.75
N LEU A 63 -11.92 14.30 -2.62
CA LEU A 63 -12.57 15.15 -1.63
C LEU A 63 -12.83 16.57 -2.18
N ILE A 64 -11.88 17.14 -2.92
CA ILE A 64 -12.03 18.45 -3.57
C ILE A 64 -13.11 18.37 -4.65
N SER A 65 -13.08 17.36 -5.53
CA SER A 65 -14.04 17.23 -6.64
C SER A 65 -15.49 17.00 -6.17
N LYS A 66 -15.69 16.49 -4.95
CA LYS A 66 -17.01 16.37 -4.30
C LYS A 66 -17.40 17.56 -3.44
N GLY A 67 -16.54 18.59 -3.32
CA GLY A 67 -16.77 19.74 -2.45
C GLY A 67 -16.74 19.40 -0.96
N ALA A 68 -16.16 18.25 -0.59
CA ALA A 68 -16.03 17.80 0.79
C ALA A 68 -14.78 18.37 1.49
N LEU A 69 -13.81 18.89 0.71
CA LEU A 69 -12.62 19.55 1.20
C LEU A 69 -12.44 20.91 0.52
N ASP A 70 -12.37 21.96 1.33
CA ASP A 70 -11.89 23.30 0.94
C ASP A 70 -10.59 23.56 1.69
N PHE A 71 -9.45 23.31 1.04
CA PHE A 71 -8.14 23.47 1.68
C PHE A 71 -7.71 24.94 1.82
N GLU A 72 -8.42 25.88 1.20
CA GLU A 72 -8.09 27.32 1.26
C GLU A 72 -8.83 28.02 2.41
N ASN A 73 -10.12 27.73 2.60
CA ASN A 73 -10.97 28.50 3.52
C ASN A 73 -11.61 27.69 4.64
N SER A 74 -11.52 26.34 4.62
CA SER A 74 -12.16 25.53 5.65
C SER A 74 -11.48 25.71 7.01
N PRO A 75 -12.24 25.91 8.11
CA PRO A 75 -11.69 25.85 9.47
C PRO A 75 -11.37 24.42 9.92
N VAL A 76 -11.75 23.40 9.14
CA VAL A 76 -11.54 21.98 9.41
C VAL A 76 -10.60 21.37 8.37
N ILE A 77 -9.62 20.60 8.84
CA ILE A 77 -8.68 19.85 7.99
C ILE A 77 -8.78 18.34 8.23
N GLY A 78 -8.41 17.56 7.22
CA GLY A 78 -8.21 16.12 7.34
C GLY A 78 -6.79 15.82 7.81
N LEU A 79 -6.66 14.96 8.83
CA LEU A 79 -5.36 14.47 9.33
C LEU A 79 -5.28 12.96 9.13
N VAL A 80 -4.24 12.52 8.41
CA VAL A 80 -3.94 11.09 8.23
C VAL A 80 -3.06 10.66 9.41
N VAL A 81 -3.65 9.96 10.38
CA VAL A 81 -2.94 9.54 11.61
C VAL A 81 -2.27 8.17 11.48
N GLU A 82 -2.74 7.33 10.56
CA GLU A 82 -2.20 6.01 10.28
C GLU A 82 -2.46 5.63 8.82
N THR A 83 -1.48 4.99 8.20
CA THR A 83 -1.61 4.40 6.86
C THR A 83 -0.92 3.04 6.83
N ARG A 84 -1.51 2.07 6.12
CA ARG A 84 -0.92 0.76 5.85
C ARG A 84 -0.83 0.56 4.34
N CYS A 85 0.33 0.11 3.86
CA CYS A 85 0.53 -0.26 2.46
C CYS A 85 1.16 -1.66 2.37
N ALA A 86 0.57 -2.53 1.56
CA ALA A 86 1.10 -3.85 1.25
C ALA A 86 1.51 -3.87 -0.24
N TYR A 87 2.77 -4.25 -0.51
CA TYR A 87 3.32 -4.29 -1.87
C TYR A 87 3.24 -5.71 -2.44
N PHE A 88 2.35 -5.91 -3.41
CA PHE A 88 2.09 -7.22 -4.02
C PHE A 88 2.96 -7.46 -5.26
N ALA A 89 3.23 -6.43 -6.05
CA ALA A 89 4.08 -6.45 -7.25
C ALA A 89 4.81 -5.10 -7.41
N SER A 90 5.94 -5.09 -8.11
CA SER A 90 6.66 -3.86 -8.42
C SER A 90 5.99 -3.08 -9.56
N LEU A 91 6.21 -1.77 -9.56
CA LEU A 91 5.84 -0.82 -10.61
C LEU A 91 7.12 -0.10 -11.05
N SER A 92 7.25 0.24 -12.33
CA SER A 92 8.37 1.02 -12.86
C SER A 92 7.82 2.11 -13.77
N TYR A 93 8.60 3.17 -13.95
CA TYR A 93 8.30 4.19 -14.95
C TYR A 93 8.82 3.77 -16.33
N PRO A 94 8.14 4.15 -17.43
CA PRO A 94 6.72 4.51 -17.53
C PRO A 94 5.82 3.26 -17.59
#